data_AF-K0YL40-F1
#
_entry.id   AF-K0YL40-F1
#
_cell.length_a   1.000
_cell.length_b   1.000
_cell.length_c   1.000
_cell.angle_alpha   90.00
_cell.angle_beta   90.00
_cell.angle_gamma   90.00
#
_symmetry.space_group_name_H-M   'P 1'
#
loop_
_entity.id
_entity.type
_entity.pdbx_description
1 polymer ?
#
loop_
_entity_poly.entity_id
_entity_poly.type
_entity_poly.pdbx_seq_one_letter_code
_entity_poly.pdbx_strand_id
1 'polypeptide(L)'
;MMVAGFTCCTLLGWPLLTSLFLGGMIAISSTTIIAKTFDELHLKDKGFAGLVFGVLVIQDIAAVFLMVVLSTLAVGTNIDGAAVSVKLGRMALYLIVWFVLTVIFVPVALQRIASFLTDEILLIASLALCLCMVALASAIGFSAALGAFLAGSILAGTVQAERIAKLVKPIKDLFGAVFSSP
;
A
#
# COMPACT_ATOMS: atom_id res chain seq x y z
N MET A 1 -13.28 -13.50 -9.36
CA MET A 1 -14.15 -12.77 -8.41
C MET A 1 -14.87 -11.59 -9.07
N MET A 2 -14.17 -10.70 -9.80
CA MET A 2 -14.80 -9.56 -10.49
C MET A 2 -15.96 -9.94 -11.42
N VAL A 3 -15.75 -10.94 -12.29
CA VAL A 3 -16.78 -11.41 -13.24
C VAL A 3 -18.00 -11.95 -12.49
N ALA A 4 -17.80 -12.75 -11.44
CA ALA A 4 -18.89 -13.31 -10.63
C ALA A 4 -19.72 -12.23 -9.93
N GLY A 5 -19.05 -11.21 -9.35
CA GLY A 5 -19.72 -10.07 -8.73
C GLY A 5 -20.51 -9.23 -9.75
N PHE A 6 -19.92 -8.97 -10.91
CA PHE A 6 -20.58 -8.27 -12.02
C PHE A 6 -21.81 -9.03 -12.49
N THR A 7 -21.70 -10.34 -12.75
CA THR A 7 -22.82 -11.17 -13.21
C THR A 7 -23.96 -11.21 -12.19
N CYS A 8 -23.64 -11.27 -10.90
CA CYS A 8 -24.63 -11.28 -9.83
C CYS A 8 -25.45 -9.97 -9.80
N CYS A 9 -24.77 -8.81 -9.88
CA CYS A 9 -25.46 -7.52 -9.95
C CYS A 9 -26.30 -7.33 -11.22
N THR A 10 -25.80 -7.80 -12.37
CA THR A 10 -26.57 -7.73 -13.61
C THR A 10 -27.84 -8.59 -13.55
N LEU A 11 -27.78 -9.75 -12.86
CA LEU A 11 -28.95 -10.61 -12.63
C LEU A 11 -29.96 -9.96 -11.67
N LEU A 12 -29.49 -9.13 -10.74
CA LEU A 12 -30.33 -8.34 -9.82
C LEU A 12 -30.90 -7.06 -10.47
N GLY A 13 -30.63 -6.81 -11.75
CA GLY A 13 -31.14 -5.66 -12.49
C GLY A 13 -30.48 -4.32 -12.13
N TRP A 14 -29.30 -4.34 -11.51
CA TRP A 14 -28.61 -3.12 -11.09
C TRP A 14 -27.94 -2.40 -12.27
N PRO A 15 -27.79 -1.06 -12.21
CA PRO A 15 -27.09 -0.30 -13.23
C PRO A 15 -25.66 -0.84 -13.49
N LEU A 16 -25.20 -0.72 -14.73
CA LEU A 16 -23.87 -1.18 -15.17
C LEU A 16 -22.76 -0.65 -14.26
N LEU A 17 -22.84 0.63 -13.89
CA LEU A 17 -21.86 1.30 -13.04
C LEU A 17 -21.80 0.69 -11.63
N THR A 18 -22.97 0.41 -11.03
CA THR A 18 -23.08 -0.23 -9.72
C THR A 18 -22.56 -1.67 -9.75
N SER A 19 -22.82 -2.38 -10.84
CA SER A 19 -22.31 -3.74 -11.07
C SER A 19 -20.79 -3.78 -11.19
N LEU A 20 -20.20 -2.79 -11.88
CA LEU A 20 -18.75 -2.64 -12.00
C LEU A 20 -18.11 -2.27 -10.66
N PHE A 21 -18.77 -1.39 -9.89
CA PHE A 21 -18.38 -1.04 -8.52
C PHE A 21 -18.31 -2.28 -7.62
N LEU A 22 -19.39 -3.05 -7.55
CA LEU A 22 -19.45 -4.22 -6.67
C LEU A 22 -18.47 -5.31 -7.11
N GLY A 23 -18.39 -5.58 -8.43
CA GLY A 23 -17.42 -6.53 -8.98
C GLY A 23 -15.97 -6.14 -8.66
N GLY A 24 -15.65 -4.85 -8.78
CA GLY A 24 -14.34 -4.31 -8.41
C GLY A 24 -14.03 -4.48 -6.92
N MET A 25 -14.96 -4.13 -6.04
CA MET A 25 -14.80 -4.26 -4.59
C MET A 25 -14.57 -5.71 -4.15
N ILE A 26 -15.33 -6.66 -4.72
CA ILE A 26 -15.21 -8.10 -4.38
C ILE A 26 -13.91 -8.70 -4.93
N ALA A 27 -13.29 -8.09 -5.94
CA ALA A 27 -12.03 -8.57 -6.51
C ALA A 27 -10.79 -8.19 -5.67
N ILE A 28 -10.90 -7.22 -4.77
CA ILE A 28 -9.79 -6.77 -3.93
C ILE A 28 -9.57 -7.78 -2.81
N SER A 29 -8.36 -8.29 -2.72
CA SER A 29 -7.95 -9.25 -1.70
C SER A 29 -7.50 -8.53 -0.43
N SER A 30 -7.76 -9.14 0.74
CA SER A 30 -7.32 -8.56 2.01
C SER A 30 -5.86 -8.86 2.28
N THR A 31 -5.01 -7.83 2.21
CA THR A 31 -3.56 -7.91 2.49
C THR A 31 -3.27 -8.44 3.90
N THR A 32 -4.08 -8.06 4.90
CA THR A 32 -3.91 -8.48 6.29
C THR A 32 -4.11 -10.00 6.46
N ILE A 33 -5.13 -10.56 5.81
CA ILE A 33 -5.41 -11.99 5.89
C ILE A 33 -4.26 -12.78 5.24
N ILE A 34 -3.82 -12.36 4.05
CA ILE A 34 -2.71 -13.03 3.34
C ILE A 34 -1.42 -12.94 4.17
N ALA A 35 -1.12 -11.78 4.77
CA ALA A 35 0.05 -11.60 5.62
C ALA A 35 0.03 -12.54 6.84
N LYS A 36 -1.15 -12.74 7.46
CA LYS A 36 -1.34 -13.65 8.59
C LYS A 36 -1.17 -15.11 8.17
N THR A 37 -1.83 -15.53 7.10
CA THR A 37 -1.73 -16.90 6.57
C THR A 37 -0.29 -17.26 6.18
N PHE A 38 0.47 -16.31 5.62
CA PHE A 38 1.89 -16.52 5.30
C PHE A 38 2.76 -16.66 6.55
N ASP A 39 2.38 -16.02 7.65
CA ASP A 39 3.05 -16.19 8.96
C ASP A 39 2.78 -17.57 9.54
N GLU A 40 1.51 -17.97 9.57
CA GLU A 40 1.05 -19.25 10.10
C GLU A 40 1.67 -20.43 9.34
N LEU A 41 1.88 -20.27 8.03
CA LEU A 41 2.51 -21.29 7.19
C LEU A 41 4.05 -21.21 7.19
N HIS A 42 4.67 -20.27 7.93
CA HIS A 42 6.11 -20.00 7.90
C HIS A 42 6.68 -19.77 6.49
N LEU A 43 5.88 -19.15 5.60
CA LEU A 43 6.24 -18.92 4.20
C LEU A 43 6.89 -17.55 3.97
N LYS A 44 6.94 -16.68 4.99
CA LYS A 44 7.46 -15.30 4.87
C LYS A 44 8.92 -15.20 4.40
N ASP A 45 9.76 -16.18 4.75
CA ASP A 45 11.18 -16.18 4.38
C ASP A 45 11.44 -16.80 3.00
N LYS A 46 10.39 -17.27 2.31
CA LYS A 46 10.51 -17.81 0.96
C LYS A 46 10.57 -16.67 -0.04
N GLY A 47 11.43 -16.80 -1.04
CA GLY A 47 11.62 -15.76 -2.08
C GLY A 47 10.34 -15.35 -2.82
N PHE A 48 9.31 -16.20 -2.86
CA PHE A 48 8.02 -15.86 -3.48
C PHE A 48 7.15 -14.94 -2.61
N ALA A 49 7.35 -14.88 -1.29
CA ALA A 49 6.56 -14.04 -0.39
C ALA A 49 6.71 -12.55 -0.74
N GLY A 50 7.95 -12.12 -1.05
CA GLY A 50 8.20 -10.76 -1.53
C GLY A 50 7.45 -10.43 -2.82
N LEU A 51 7.32 -11.40 -3.74
CA LEU A 51 6.60 -11.24 -4.99
C LEU A 51 5.09 -11.11 -4.73
N VAL A 52 4.54 -11.90 -3.82
CA VAL A 52 3.13 -11.82 -3.40
C VAL A 52 2.83 -10.47 -2.75
N PHE A 53 3.65 -10.01 -1.81
CA PHE A 53 3.48 -8.67 -1.21
C PHE A 53 3.62 -7.55 -2.25
N GLY A 54 4.52 -7.68 -3.23
CA GLY A 54 4.62 -6.75 -4.35
C GLY A 54 3.35 -6.71 -5.20
N VAL A 55 2.76 -7.87 -5.52
CA VAL A 55 1.48 -7.95 -6.24
C VAL A 55 0.34 -7.32 -5.43
N LEU A 56 0.29 -7.52 -4.11
CA LEU A 56 -0.71 -6.89 -3.24
C LEU A 56 -0.62 -5.36 -3.27
N VAL A 57 0.60 -4.81 -3.26
CA VAL A 57 0.80 -3.35 -3.38
C VAL A 57 0.31 -2.85 -4.74
N ILE A 58 0.61 -3.56 -5.82
CA ILE A 58 0.12 -3.20 -7.18
C ILE A 58 -1.41 -3.28 -7.23
N GLN A 59 -2.01 -4.29 -6.60
CA GLN A 59 -3.47 -4.45 -6.49
C GLN A 59 -4.12 -3.28 -5.76
N ASP A 60 -3.55 -2.83 -4.65
CA ASP A 60 -4.04 -1.66 -3.90
C ASP A 60 -3.99 -0.39 -4.76
N ILE A 61 -2.89 -0.15 -5.49
CA ILE A 61 -2.79 0.99 -6.41
C ILE A 61 -3.90 0.92 -7.48
N ALA A 62 -4.07 -0.24 -8.11
CA ALA A 62 -5.09 -0.46 -9.12
C ALA A 62 -6.51 -0.22 -8.56
N ALA A 63 -6.76 -0.61 -7.32
CA ALA A 63 -8.03 -0.37 -6.64
C ALA A 63 -8.33 1.12 -6.44
N VAL A 64 -7.33 1.93 -6.04
CA VAL A 64 -7.52 3.39 -5.92
C VAL A 64 -7.81 4.01 -7.29
N PHE A 65 -7.08 3.63 -8.34
CA PHE A 65 -7.36 4.10 -9.70
C PHE A 65 -8.78 3.73 -10.14
N LEU A 66 -9.20 2.48 -9.91
CA LEU A 66 -10.54 2.02 -10.21
C LEU A 66 -11.59 2.86 -9.48
N MET A 67 -11.39 3.13 -8.18
CA MET A 67 -12.29 3.97 -7.39
C MET A 67 -12.39 5.41 -7.92
N VAL A 68 -11.27 6.01 -8.35
CA VAL A 68 -11.28 7.36 -8.93
C VAL A 68 -12.02 7.40 -10.26
N VAL A 69 -11.77 6.42 -11.15
CA VAL A 69 -12.50 6.26 -12.42
C VAL A 69 -13.99 6.16 -12.13
N LEU A 70 -14.36 5.21 -11.28
CA LEU A 70 -15.74 4.88 -10.97
C LEU A 70 -16.49 6.04 -10.28
N SER A 71 -15.85 6.75 -9.33
CA SER A 71 -16.41 7.94 -8.69
C SER A 71 -16.62 9.08 -9.70
N THR A 72 -15.69 9.26 -10.63
CA THR A 72 -15.83 10.29 -11.68
C THR A 72 -16.97 9.97 -12.66
N LEU A 73 -17.12 8.69 -13.01
CA LEU A 73 -18.24 8.20 -13.84
C LEU A 73 -19.60 8.32 -13.10
N ALA A 74 -19.62 8.15 -11.78
CA ALA A 74 -20.84 8.23 -10.98
C ALA A 74 -21.41 9.66 -10.86
N VAL A 75 -20.54 10.68 -10.88
CA VAL A 75 -20.94 12.08 -10.68
C VAL A 75 -21.29 12.80 -12.00
N GLY A 76 -20.83 12.30 -13.16
CA GLY A 76 -20.98 13.00 -14.45
C GLY A 76 -22.04 12.39 -15.37
N THR A 77 -23.11 13.14 -15.68
CA THR A 77 -24.07 12.85 -16.77
C THR A 77 -23.58 13.28 -18.16
N ASN A 78 -22.53 14.11 -18.23
CA ASN A 78 -21.84 14.51 -19.46
C ASN A 78 -20.33 14.28 -19.27
N ILE A 79 -19.86 13.09 -19.62
CA ILE A 79 -18.49 12.66 -19.36
C ILE A 79 -17.62 13.12 -20.53
N ASP A 80 -16.96 14.26 -20.36
CA ASP A 80 -15.86 14.62 -21.25
C ASP A 80 -14.68 13.69 -20.92
N GLY A 81 -14.40 12.72 -21.78
CA GLY A 81 -13.33 11.73 -21.57
C GLY A 81 -11.94 12.37 -21.38
N ALA A 82 -11.78 13.61 -21.86
CA ALA A 82 -10.62 14.45 -21.59
C ALA A 82 -10.47 14.81 -20.10
N ALA A 83 -11.57 15.11 -19.39
CA ALA A 83 -11.52 15.47 -17.97
C ALA A 83 -11.15 14.27 -17.08
N VAL A 84 -11.62 13.07 -17.43
CA VAL A 84 -11.27 11.82 -16.73
C VAL A 84 -9.80 11.48 -16.93
N SER A 85 -9.32 11.52 -18.18
CA SER A 85 -7.91 11.22 -18.49
C SER A 85 -6.94 12.20 -17.84
N VAL A 86 -7.28 13.49 -17.77
CA VAL A 86 -6.48 14.49 -17.04
C VAL A 86 -6.44 14.21 -15.54
N LYS A 87 -7.56 13.82 -14.92
CA LYS A 87 -7.60 13.46 -13.48
C LYS A 87 -6.75 12.21 -13.19
N LEU A 88 -6.88 11.16 -14.00
CA LEU A 88 -6.04 9.96 -13.86
C LEU A 88 -4.56 10.26 -14.09
N GLY A 89 -4.24 11.04 -15.12
CA GLY A 89 -2.87 11.45 -15.42
C GLY A 89 -2.24 12.24 -14.28
N ARG A 90 -3.00 13.16 -13.67
CA ARG A 90 -2.55 13.94 -12.51
C ARG A 90 -2.33 13.05 -11.28
N MET A 91 -3.20 12.08 -11.03
CA MET A 91 -3.06 11.12 -9.94
C MET A 91 -1.84 10.21 -10.13
N ALA A 92 -1.63 9.69 -11.33
CA ALA A 92 -0.45 8.90 -11.67
C ALA A 92 0.84 9.73 -11.52
N LEU A 93 0.81 11.01 -11.93
CA LEU A 93 1.93 11.93 -11.73
C LEU A 93 2.21 12.15 -10.25
N TYR A 94 1.17 12.35 -9.42
CA TYR A 94 1.36 12.46 -7.97
C TYR A 94 1.96 11.19 -7.35
N LEU A 95 1.54 10.01 -7.82
CA LEU A 95 2.12 8.74 -7.39
C LEU A 95 3.63 8.70 -7.71
N ILE A 96 3.99 8.98 -8.96
CA ILE A 96 5.39 8.93 -9.42
C ILE A 96 6.23 9.97 -8.70
N VAL A 97 5.77 11.22 -8.63
CA VAL A 97 6.50 12.32 -7.97
C VAL A 97 6.70 12.01 -6.50
N TRP A 98 5.65 11.57 -5.80
CA TRP A 98 5.76 11.18 -4.41
C TRP A 98 6.72 10.00 -4.25
N PHE A 99 6.58 8.93 -5.03
CA PHE A 99 7.49 7.77 -4.99
C PHE A 99 8.95 8.18 -5.18
N VAL A 100 9.26 8.97 -6.21
CA VAL A 100 10.62 9.41 -6.54
C VAL A 100 11.18 10.33 -5.46
N LEU A 101 10.44 11.38 -5.05
CA LEU A 101 10.87 12.28 -3.99
C LEU A 101 11.21 11.51 -2.72
N THR A 102 10.36 10.56 -2.39
CA THR A 102 10.46 9.86 -1.11
C THR A 102 11.58 8.83 -1.12
N VAL A 103 11.72 8.07 -2.21
CA VAL A 103 12.81 7.10 -2.38
C VAL A 103 14.18 7.78 -2.46
N ILE A 104 14.27 9.03 -2.91
CA ILE A 104 15.54 9.77 -2.98
C ILE A 104 15.82 10.51 -1.66
N PHE A 105 14.84 11.25 -1.14
CA PHE A 105 15.07 12.20 -0.04
C PHE A 105 15.18 11.49 1.32
N VAL A 106 14.36 10.47 1.55
CA VAL A 106 14.29 9.76 2.82
C VAL A 106 15.59 9.00 3.16
N PRO A 107 16.19 8.18 2.27
CA PRO A 107 17.43 7.49 2.61
C PRO A 107 18.61 8.46 2.79
N VAL A 108 18.67 9.55 2.03
CA VAL A 108 19.72 10.57 2.20
C VAL A 108 19.62 11.26 3.56
N ALA A 109 18.40 11.61 3.98
CA ALA A 109 18.15 12.18 5.30
C ALA A 109 18.49 11.17 6.41
N LEU A 110 18.07 9.91 6.24
CA LEU A 110 18.32 8.86 7.24
C LEU A 110 19.82 8.57 7.37
N GLN A 111 20.56 8.42 6.26
CA GLN A 111 21.99 8.11 6.28
C GLN A 111 22.82 9.20 6.96
N ARG A 112 22.46 10.48 6.80
CA ARG A 112 23.16 11.60 7.45
C ARG A 112 23.01 11.60 8.97
N ILE A 113 21.85 11.16 9.46
CA ILE A 113 21.52 11.25 10.88
C ILE A 113 21.86 9.92 11.58
N ALA A 114 21.64 8.78 10.92
CA ALA A 114 21.76 7.43 11.49
C ALA A 114 23.15 7.07 12.02
N SER A 115 24.23 7.66 11.50
CA SER A 115 25.58 7.44 12.02
C SER A 115 25.80 8.00 13.43
N PHE A 116 24.98 8.96 13.87
CA PHE A 116 25.07 9.60 15.17
C PHE A 116 24.01 9.13 16.17
N LEU A 117 23.14 8.19 15.78
CA LEU A 117 22.01 7.74 16.59
C LEU A 117 22.34 6.50 17.42
N THR A 118 21.96 6.55 18.69
CA THR A 118 21.85 5.38 19.59
C THR A 118 20.78 4.42 19.06
N ASP A 119 20.84 3.15 19.49
CA ASP A 119 19.87 2.10 19.11
C ASP A 119 18.41 2.51 19.38
N GLU A 120 18.13 3.15 20.52
CA GLU A 120 16.77 3.58 20.86
C GLU A 120 16.25 4.66 19.89
N ILE A 121 17.09 5.63 19.55
CA ILE A 121 16.71 6.72 18.65
C ILE A 121 16.56 6.21 17.22
N LEU A 122 17.41 5.26 16.80
CA LEU A 122 17.31 4.63 15.49
C LEU A 122 15.99 3.83 15.35
N LEU A 123 15.59 3.11 16.41
CA LEU A 123 14.31 2.43 16.47
C LEU A 123 13.15 3.43 16.33
N ILE A 124 13.13 4.48 17.17
CA ILE A 124 12.08 5.50 17.13
C ILE A 124 12.02 6.19 15.77
N ALA A 125 13.18 6.55 15.19
CA ALA A 125 13.27 7.18 13.88
C ALA A 125 12.74 6.27 12.76
N SER A 126 13.07 4.97 12.80
CA SER A 126 12.58 4.02 11.81
C SER A 126 11.05 3.85 11.87
N LEU A 127 10.48 3.83 13.08
CA LEU A 127 9.03 3.74 13.29
C LEU A 127 8.34 5.04 12.88
N ALA A 128 8.90 6.19 13.26
CA ALA A 128 8.39 7.51 12.89
C ALA A 128 8.41 7.72 11.37
N LEU A 129 9.47 7.29 10.69
CA LEU A 129 9.57 7.30 9.24
C LEU A 129 8.48 6.41 8.63
N CYS A 130 8.30 5.19 9.12
CA CYS A 130 7.23 4.30 8.66
C CYS A 130 5.84 4.95 8.79
N LEU A 131 5.53 5.50 9.96
CA LEU A 131 4.24 6.16 10.20
C LEU A 131 4.06 7.43 9.35
N CYS A 132 5.12 8.23 9.20
CA CYS A 132 5.09 9.42 8.34
C CYS A 132 4.79 9.04 6.88
N MET A 133 5.39 7.95 6.40
CA MET A 133 5.17 7.42 5.05
C MET A 133 3.76 6.91 4.84
N VAL A 134 3.23 6.18 5.81
CA VAL A 134 1.83 5.73 5.81
C VAL A 134 0.87 6.93 5.82
N ALA A 135 1.13 7.95 6.64
CA ALA A 135 0.32 9.15 6.71
C ALA A 135 0.36 9.95 5.39
N LEU A 136 1.54 10.12 4.79
CA LEU A 136 1.70 10.79 3.50
C LEU A 136 0.99 10.02 2.37
N ALA A 137 1.17 8.70 2.31
CA ALA A 137 0.48 7.85 1.34
C ALA A 137 -1.04 8.02 1.48
N SER A 138 -1.56 7.95 2.70
CA SER A 138 -3.00 8.09 2.97
C SER A 138 -3.53 9.49 2.64
N ALA A 139 -2.76 10.55 2.90
CA ALA A 139 -3.13 11.92 2.57
C ALA A 139 -3.24 12.18 1.06
N ILE A 140 -2.47 11.45 0.25
CA ILE A 140 -2.52 11.51 -1.22
C ILE A 140 -3.63 10.60 -1.78
N GLY A 141 -4.22 9.73 -0.93
CA GLY A 141 -5.27 8.79 -1.30
C GLY A 141 -4.76 7.39 -1.67
N PHE A 142 -3.50 7.06 -1.34
CA PHE A 142 -2.95 5.71 -1.49
C PHE A 142 -3.18 4.85 -0.23
N SER A 143 -3.04 3.53 -0.40
CA SER A 143 -3.17 2.57 0.70
C SER A 143 -2.06 2.73 1.73
N ALA A 144 -2.39 2.51 3.00
CA ALA A 144 -1.42 2.44 4.09
C ALA A 144 -0.37 1.34 3.87
N ALA A 145 -0.75 0.22 3.23
CA ALA A 145 0.17 -0.88 2.93
C ALA A 145 1.29 -0.43 1.99
N LEU A 146 1.00 0.45 1.03
CA LEU A 146 1.97 0.99 0.10
C LEU A 146 2.99 1.90 0.80
N GLY A 147 2.54 2.78 1.69
CA GLY A 147 3.42 3.62 2.50
C GLY A 147 4.35 2.81 3.40
N ALA A 148 3.80 1.78 4.06
CA ALA A 148 4.58 0.87 4.91
C ALA A 148 5.60 0.05 4.10
N PHE A 149 5.20 -0.47 2.93
CA PHE A 149 6.09 -1.22 2.03
C PHE A 149 7.24 -0.36 1.54
N LEU A 150 6.98 0.90 1.18
CA LEU A 150 8.02 1.83 0.75
C LEU A 150 8.97 2.21 1.88
N ALA A 151 8.44 2.52 3.06
CA ALA A 151 9.28 2.77 4.23
C ALA A 151 10.21 1.59 4.51
N GLY A 152 9.68 0.36 4.53
CA GLY A 152 10.46 -0.85 4.70
C GLY A 152 11.52 -1.04 3.60
N SER A 153 11.15 -0.81 2.34
CA SER A 153 12.06 -0.93 1.19
C SER A 153 13.22 0.08 1.26
N ILE A 154 12.93 1.32 1.67
CA ILE A 154 13.94 2.37 1.85
C ILE A 154 14.87 2.02 3.01
N LEU A 155 14.33 1.59 4.15
CA LEU A 155 15.11 1.18 5.31
C LEU A 155 16.02 -0.02 4.99
N ALA A 156 15.51 -0.99 4.22
CA ALA A 156 16.26 -2.15 3.75
C ALA A 156 17.41 -1.78 2.80
N GLY A 157 17.30 -0.66 2.07
CA GLY A 157 18.35 -0.13 1.19
C GLY A 157 19.43 0.69 1.89
N THR A 158 19.35 0.87 3.22
CA THR A 158 20.36 1.65 3.98
C THR A 158 21.47 0.79 4.55
N VAL A 159 22.63 1.40 4.84
CA VAL A 159 23.78 0.70 5.44
C VAL A 159 23.43 0.08 6.80
N GLN A 160 22.48 0.68 7.52
CA GLN A 160 22.03 0.24 8.83
C GLN A 160 20.88 -0.77 8.77
N ALA A 161 20.50 -1.29 7.59
CA ALA A 161 19.35 -2.17 7.40
C ALA A 161 19.32 -3.36 8.38
N GLU A 162 20.46 -4.03 8.59
CA GLU A 162 20.53 -5.18 9.50
C GLU A 162 20.33 -4.78 10.97
N ARG A 163 20.86 -3.62 11.37
CA ARG A 163 20.69 -3.06 12.72
C ARG A 163 19.23 -2.67 12.95
N ILE A 164 18.62 -1.99 11.98
CA ILE A 164 17.19 -1.61 12.02
C ILE A 164 16.30 -2.85 12.08
N ALA A 165 16.59 -3.88 11.28
CA ALA A 165 15.83 -5.13 11.30
C ALA A 165 15.85 -5.82 12.66
N LYS A 166 17.01 -5.86 13.34
CA LYS A 166 17.15 -6.40 14.70
C LYS A 166 16.37 -5.59 15.73
N LEU A 167 16.42 -4.26 15.63
CA LEU A 167 15.73 -3.35 16.55
C LEU A 167 14.20 -3.36 16.37
N VAL A 168 13.71 -3.45 15.15
CA VAL A 168 12.28 -3.47 14.83
C VAL A 168 11.64 -4.83 15.10
N LYS A 169 12.42 -5.92 15.09
CA LYS A 169 11.94 -7.29 15.33
C LYS A 169 11.02 -7.44 16.56
N PRO A 170 11.40 -7.02 17.79
CA PRO A 170 10.51 -7.14 18.95
C PRO A 170 9.20 -6.37 18.80
N ILE A 171 9.20 -5.22 18.12
CA ILE A 171 7.98 -4.46 17.84
C ILE A 171 7.09 -5.19 16.83
N LYS A 172 7.69 -5.74 15.78
CA LYS A 172 6.99 -6.58 14.81
C LYS A 172 6.35 -7.79 15.49
N ASP A 173 7.07 -8.45 16.39
CA ASP A 173 6.58 -9.63 17.11
C ASP A 173 5.45 -9.24 18.08
N LEU A 174 5.55 -8.09 18.76
CA LEU A 174 4.49 -7.54 19.61
C LEU A 174 3.21 -7.24 18.82
N PHE A 175 3.31 -6.47 17.73
CA PHE A 175 2.15 -6.17 16.89
C PHE A 175 1.62 -7.40 16.17
N GLY A 176 2.50 -8.33 15.77
CA GLY A 176 2.14 -9.64 15.27
C GLY A 176 1.26 -10.38 16.26
N ALA A 177 1.66 -10.43 17.54
CA ALA A 177 0.86 -11.04 18.58
C ALA A 177 -0.50 -10.33 18.79
N VAL A 178 -0.53 -9.00 18.86
CA VAL A 178 -1.76 -8.23 19.12
C VAL A 178 -2.78 -8.31 17.98
N PHE A 179 -2.32 -8.21 16.73
CA PHE A 179 -3.21 -8.22 15.57
C PHE A 179 -3.49 -9.62 15.03
N SER A 180 -2.66 -10.61 15.39
CA SER A 180 -2.85 -12.00 14.95
C SER A 180 -3.42 -12.90 16.05
N SER A 181 -3.45 -12.48 17.32
CA SER A 181 -4.22 -13.18 18.35
C SER A 181 -5.71 -13.19 17.96
N PRO A 182 -6.41 -14.32 18.11
CA PRO A 182 -7.82 -14.45 17.77
C PRO A 182 -8.72 -13.50 18.58
#